data_AF-A0A7M1XQ99-F1
#
_entry.id   AF-A0A7M1XQ99-F1
#
_cell.length_a   1.000
_cell.length_b   1.000
_cell.length_c   1.000
_cell.angle_alpha   90.00
_cell.angle_beta   90.00
_cell.angle_gamma   90.00
#
_symmetry.space_group_name_H-M   'P 1'
#
loop_
_entity.id
_entity.type
_entity.pdbx_description
1 polymer ?
#
loop_
_entity_poly.entity_id
_entity_poly.type
_entity_poly.pdbx_seq_one_letter_code
_entity_poly.pdbx_strand_id
1 'polypeptide(L)' 'MSSLTSGSCPKHPNGWCKGNHSPYQGSEKSKYFCRYCGSSASSISSLTSGSCPKHPNGWCKGTHVPSI' A
#
# COMPACT_ATOMS: atom_id res chain seq x y z
N MET A 1 19.43 1.65 12.29
CA MET A 1 18.11 2.02 12.84
C MET A 1 17.28 2.63 11.71
N SER A 2 16.50 1.78 11.05
CA SER A 2 15.37 2.01 10.14
C SER A 2 15.26 3.35 9.40
N SER A 3 16.00 3.50 8.29
CA SER A 3 16.01 4.69 7.42
C SER A 3 14.67 4.98 6.69
N LEU A 4 13.69 4.08 6.73
CA LEU A 4 12.41 4.27 6.03
C LEU A 4 11.48 5.28 6.73
N THR A 5 11.51 5.35 8.07
CA THR A 5 10.65 6.25 8.85
C THR A 5 11.17 7.68 8.88
N SER A 6 12.42 7.92 8.48
CA SER A 6 13.03 9.25 8.48
C SER A 6 12.86 10.01 7.15
N GLY A 7 12.42 9.33 6.10
CA GLY A 7 12.15 9.95 4.80
C GLY A 7 10.81 10.70 4.80
N SER A 8 10.82 11.96 4.35
CA SER A 8 9.60 12.72 4.14
C SER A 8 8.85 12.18 2.93
N CYS A 9 7.57 11.85 3.10
CA CYS A 9 6.70 11.36 2.02
C CYS A 9 6.35 12.51 1.05
N PRO A 10 6.78 12.50 -0.23
CA PRO A 10 6.34 13.49 -1.20
C PRO A 10 4.84 13.36 -1.54
N LYS A 11 4.26 12.16 -1.33
CA LYS A 11 2.83 11.85 -1.51
C LYS A 11 2.10 11.64 -0.18
N HIS A 12 2.37 12.48 0.82
CA HIS A 12 1.64 12.41 2.09
C HIS A 12 0.24 13.02 1.95
N PRO A 13 -0.83 12.42 2.52
CA PRO A 13 -2.21 12.94 2.41
C PRO A 13 -2.37 14.36 2.98
N ASN A 14 -1.52 14.75 3.93
CA ASN A 14 -1.53 16.10 4.52
C ASN A 14 -0.72 17.15 3.72
N GLY A 15 -0.16 16.78 2.56
CA GLY A 15 0.63 17.67 1.69
C GLY A 15 2.08 17.25 1.50
N TRP A 16 2.75 17.89 0.53
CA TRP A 16 4.15 17.63 0.17
C TRP A 16 5.06 17.59 1.41
N CYS A 17 5.78 16.48 1.61
CA CYS A 17 6.72 16.26 2.72
C CYS A 17 6.17 16.54 4.13
N LYS A 18 4.84 16.53 4.30
CA LYS A 18 4.17 16.90 5.56
C LYS A 18 3.93 15.71 6.50
N GLY A 19 4.76 14.69 6.37
CA GLY A 19 4.72 13.49 7.18
C GLY A 19 5.71 12.44 6.69
N ASN A 20 5.97 11.49 7.57
CA ASN A 20 6.90 10.40 7.35
C ASN A 20 6.19 9.23 6.66
N HIS A 21 6.95 8.30 6.09
CA HIS A 21 6.38 7.03 5.63
C HIS A 21 5.78 6.28 6.82
N SER A 22 4.48 5.97 6.75
CA SER A 22 3.82 5.15 7.76
C SER A 22 4.19 3.69 7.51
N PRO A 23 4.88 3.02 8.45
CA PRO A 23 5.21 1.62 8.30
C PRO A 23 3.93 0.78 8.31
N TYR A 24 3.86 -0.19 7.41
CA TYR A 24 2.79 -1.19 7.42
C TYR A 24 2.89 -2.00 8.72
N GLN A 25 1.83 -1.98 9.53
CA GLN A 25 1.78 -2.64 10.85
C GLN A 25 1.42 -4.14 10.78
N GLY A 26 1.43 -4.77 9.61
CA GLY A 26 1.14 -6.20 9.48
C GLY A 26 2.41 -7.06 9.47
N SER A 27 2.29 -8.26 10.01
CA SER A 27 3.35 -9.28 9.98
C SER A 27 3.76 -9.63 8.56
N GLU A 28 5.05 -9.87 8.33
CA GLU A 28 5.58 -10.25 7.03
C GLU A 28 4.99 -11.61 6.59
N LYS A 29 4.12 -11.60 5.58
CA LYS A 29 3.61 -12.80 4.92
C LYS A 29 4.35 -13.02 3.60
N SER A 30 4.58 -14.28 3.24
CA SER A 30 5.22 -14.63 1.96
C SER A 30 4.37 -14.26 0.74
N LYS A 31 3.04 -14.13 0.91
CA LYS A 31 2.10 -13.68 -0.14
C LYS A 31 1.02 -12.80 0.46
N TYR A 32 0.79 -11.66 -0.16
CA TYR A 32 -0.28 -10.72 0.15
C TYR A 32 -1.36 -10.83 -0.89
N PHE A 33 -2.60 -10.88 -0.44
CA PHE A 33 -3.77 -10.98 -1.32
C PHE A 33 -4.57 -9.69 -1.24
N CYS A 34 -5.14 -9.24 -2.35
CA CYS A 34 -6.01 -8.08 -2.34
C CYS A 34 -7.41 -8.47 -1.84
N ARG A 35 -7.92 -7.76 -0.83
CA ARG A 35 -9.24 -8.01 -0.23
C ARG A 35 -10.40 -7.92 -1.24
N TYR A 36 -10.25 -7.12 -2.30
CA TYR A 36 -11.34 -6.85 -3.24
C TYR A 36 -11.29 -7.71 -4.51
N CYS A 37 -10.12 -7.87 -5.12
CA CYS A 37 -9.98 -8.57 -6.39
C CYS A 37 -9.31 -9.95 -6.28
N GLY A 38 -8.76 -10.31 -5.12
CA GLY A 38 -8.08 -11.59 -4.90
C GLY A 38 -6.66 -11.68 -5.51
N SER A 39 -6.17 -10.61 -6.14
CA SER A 39 -4.80 -10.58 -6.71
C SER A 39 -3.76 -10.86 -5.63
N SER A 40 -2.80 -11.72 -5.93
CA SER A 40 -1.72 -12.08 -5.01
C SER A 40 -0.38 -11.47 -5.46
N ALA A 41 0.41 -10.94 -4.53
CA ALA A 41 1.78 -10.53 -4.77
C ALA A 41 2.71 -11.04 -3.66
N SER A 42 3.97 -11.23 -3.99
CA SER A 42 5.04 -11.60 -3.04
C SER A 42 5.48 -10.43 -2.14
N SER A 43 5.00 -9.21 -2.38
CA SER A 43 5.30 -8.04 -1.55
C SER A 43 4.16 -7.03 -1.62
N ILE A 44 3.92 -6.30 -0.51
CA ILE A 44 2.90 -5.26 -0.44
C ILE A 44 3.18 -4.16 -1.47
N SER A 45 4.43 -3.72 -1.59
CA SER A 45 4.82 -2.70 -2.56
C SER A 45 4.40 -3.07 -3.99
N SER A 46 4.61 -4.32 -4.40
CA SER A 46 4.22 -4.84 -5.71
C SER A 46 2.70 -4.99 -5.87
N LEU A 47 1.97 -5.20 -4.77
CA LEU A 47 0.52 -5.24 -4.78
C LEU A 47 -0.07 -3.82 -4.90
N THR A 48 0.37 -2.90 -4.04
CA THR A 48 -0.13 -1.52 -3.97
C THR A 48 0.35 -0.63 -5.11
N SER A 49 1.40 -1.03 -5.85
CA SER A 49 1.80 -0.35 -7.09
C SER A 49 0.78 -0.54 -8.21
N GLY A 50 -0.03 -1.60 -8.15
CA GLY A 50 -1.13 -1.85 -9.08
C GLY A 50 -2.43 -1.15 -8.71
N SER A 51 -3.25 -0.86 -9.72
CA SER A 51 -4.61 -0.36 -9.54
C SER A 51 -5.59 -1.53 -9.40
N CYS A 52 -6.51 -1.45 -8.44
CA CYS A 52 -7.48 -2.52 -8.21
C CYS A 52 -8.71 -2.36 -9.11
N PRO A 53 -9.04 -3.36 -9.96
CA PRO A 53 -10.21 -3.30 -10.84
C PRO A 53 -11.55 -3.43 -10.07
N LYS A 54 -11.54 -4.10 -8.91
CA LYS A 54 -12.72 -4.29 -8.05
C LYS A 54 -12.75 -3.34 -6.85
N HIS A 55 -12.11 -2.18 -6.93
CA HIS A 55 -12.06 -1.25 -5.80
C HIS A 55 -13.46 -0.66 -5.52
N PRO A 56 -13.88 -0.51 -4.24
CA PRO A 56 -15.21 0.02 -3.89
C PRO A 56 -15.45 1.45 -4.41
N ASN A 57 -14.38 2.24 -4.58
CA ASN A 57 -14.45 3.60 -5.14
C ASN A 57 -14.62 3.64 -6.67
N GLY A 58 -14.68 2.49 -7.35
CA GLY A 58 -14.80 2.35 -8.80
C GLY A 58 -13.59 1.67 -9.46
N TRP A 59 -13.74 1.28 -10.72
CA TRP A 59 -12.69 0.61 -11.50
C TRP A 59 -11.41 1.45 -11.52
N CYS A 60 -10.31 0.89 -10.99
CA CYS A 60 -8.97 1.51 -10.98
C CYS A 60 -8.89 2.85 -10.24
N LYS A 61 -9.89 3.19 -9.41
CA LYS A 61 -9.89 4.40 -8.56
C LYS A 61 -9.19 4.23 -7.22
N GLY A 62 -8.50 3.13 -7.01
CA GLY A 62 -7.74 2.85 -5.80
C GLY A 62 -6.69 1.77 -6.05
N THR A 63 -5.68 1.74 -5.19
CA THR A 63 -4.66 0.70 -5.21
C THR A 63 -5.19 -0.59 -4.60
N HIS A 64 -4.53 -1.71 -4.84
CA HIS A 64 -4.88 -2.96 -4.16
C HIS A 64 -4.73 -2.82 -2.65
N VAL A 65 -5.78 -3.16 -1.91
CA VAL A 65 -5.74 -3.22 -0.44
C VAL A 65 -5.27 -4.61 -0.01
N PRO A 66 -4.07 -4.76 0.58
CA PRO A 66 -3.62 -6.02 1.12
C PRO A 66 -4.55 -6.48 2.25
N SER A 67 -4.95 -7.74 2.18
CA SER A 67 -5.63 -8.42 3.27
C SER A 67 -4.57 -8.94 4.23
N ILE A 68 -4.68 -8.55 5.50
CA ILE A 68 -3.92 -9.09 6.62
C ILE A 68 -4.23 -10.59 6.82
#